data_AF-A0A7X9KHG0-F1
#
_entry.id   AF-A0A7X9KHG0-F1
#
_cell.length_a   1.000
_cell.length_b   1.000
_cell.length_c   1.000
_cell.angle_alpha   90.00
_cell.angle_beta   90.00
_cell.angle_gamma   90.00
#
_symmetry.space_group_name_H-M   'P 1'
#
loop_
_entity.id
_entity.type
_entity.pdbx_description
1 polymer ?
#
loop_
_entity_poly.entity_id
_entity_poly.type
_entity_poly.pdbx_seq_one_letter_code
_entity_poly.pdbx_strand_id
1 'polypeptide(L)'
;PALVVQVGATELRYHVRCIDDLHAMLRERDDWMALGNADEQKPAAPDTVEAWGRATDNPVGGWYGIKKGLRGRFGNYVPPVLEALGLAEVEHNPRNNRMRAR
;
A
#
# COMPACT_ATOMS: atom_id res chain seq x y z
N PRO A 1 8.48 0.62 14.94
CA PRO A 1 8.43 1.94 14.28
C PRO A 1 7.32 1.93 13.22
N ALA A 2 6.73 3.09 12.91
CA ALA A 2 5.62 3.18 11.95
C ALA A 2 5.92 4.21 10.87
N LEU A 3 5.47 3.93 9.65
CA LEU A 3 5.26 4.95 8.63
C LEU A 3 4.01 5.73 9.03
N VAL A 4 4.16 7.05 9.16
CA VAL A 4 3.10 7.96 9.57
C VAL A 4 2.67 8.80 8.39
N VAL A 5 1.37 8.78 8.10
CA VAL A 5 0.76 9.59 7.03
C VAL A 5 -0.26 10.53 7.66
N GLN A 6 -0.02 11.83 7.54
CA GLN A 6 -0.89 12.87 8.08
C GLN A 6 -1.86 13.38 7.00
N VAL A 7 -3.17 13.30 7.26
CA VAL A 7 -4.24 13.79 6.37
C VAL A 7 -5.15 14.72 7.17
N GLY A 8 -4.91 16.03 7.06
CA GLY A 8 -5.58 17.03 7.89
C GLY A 8 -5.27 16.80 9.37
N ALA A 9 -6.28 16.52 10.19
CA ALA A 9 -6.12 16.15 11.61
C ALA A 9 -5.99 14.64 11.85
N THR A 10 -6.09 13.81 10.81
CA THR A 10 -6.07 12.35 10.92
C THR A 10 -4.68 11.80 10.66
N GLU A 11 -4.20 10.97 11.58
CA GLU A 11 -2.94 10.24 11.42
C GLU A 11 -3.23 8.77 11.08
N LEU A 12 -2.76 8.32 9.91
CA LEU A 12 -2.72 6.91 9.54
C LEU A 12 -1.32 6.35 9.85
N ARG A 13 -1.29 5.14 10.39
CA ARG A 13 -0.04 4.46 10.77
C ARG A 13 0.04 3.10 10.11
N TYR A 14 1.16 2.86 9.43
CA TYR A 14 1.48 1.58 8.81
C TYR A 14 2.77 1.03 9.44
N HIS A 15 2.88 -0.30 9.54
CA HIS A 15 4.12 -0.91 10.00
C HIS A 15 5.26 -0.54 9.04
N VAL A 16 6.35 0.04 9.53
CA VAL A 16 7.38 0.68 8.67
C VAL A 16 7.98 -0.27 7.61
N ARG A 17 8.13 -1.55 7.96
CA ARG A 17 8.59 -2.61 7.04
C ARG A 17 7.75 -2.76 5.77
N CYS A 18 6.55 -2.18 5.71
CA CYS A 18 5.74 -2.18 4.49
C CYS A 18 6.47 -1.58 3.29
N ILE A 19 7.43 -0.69 3.50
CA ILE A 19 8.25 -0.12 2.42
C ILE A 19 9.09 -1.22 1.76
N ASP A 20 9.86 -1.95 2.56
CA ASP A 20 10.76 -3.01 2.09
C ASP A 20 9.97 -4.20 1.55
N ASP A 21 8.95 -4.65 2.28
CA ASP A 21 8.13 -5.80 1.89
C ASP A 21 7.35 -5.50 0.58
N LEU A 22 6.80 -4.29 0.43
CA LEU A 22 6.06 -3.92 -0.79
C LEU A 22 7.02 -3.85 -1.98
N HIS A 23 8.19 -3.26 -1.82
CA HIS A 23 9.19 -3.21 -2.89
C HIS A 23 9.65 -4.62 -3.29
N ALA A 24 9.90 -5.51 -2.32
CA ALA A 24 10.26 -6.91 -2.58
C ALA A 24 9.17 -7.64 -3.36
N MET A 25 7.91 -7.55 -2.92
CA MET A 25 6.78 -8.16 -3.62
C MET A 25 6.62 -7.61 -5.05
N LEU A 26 6.80 -6.31 -5.25
CA LEU A 26 6.72 -5.71 -6.59
C LEU A 26 7.88 -6.16 -7.50
N ARG A 27 9.07 -6.42 -6.95
CA ARG A 27 10.19 -7.00 -7.71
C ARG A 27 9.95 -8.46 -8.08
N GLU A 28 9.33 -9.23 -7.20
CA GLU A 28 8.92 -10.61 -7.50
C GLU A 28 7.83 -10.67 -8.57
N ARG A 29 6.90 -9.71 -8.54
CA ARG A 29 5.85 -9.59 -9.56
C ARG A 29 6.42 -9.27 -10.95
N ASP A 30 7.46 -8.44 -11.02
CA ASP A 30 8.10 -7.97 -12.27
C ASP A 30 7.11 -7.38 -13.31
N ASP A 31 6.01 -6.80 -12.81
CA ASP A 31 4.97 -6.17 -13.64
C ASP A 31 4.20 -5.12 -12.83
N TRP A 32 3.36 -4.36 -13.53
CA TRP A 32 2.43 -3.40 -12.95
C TRP A 32 1.37 -4.07 -12.08
N MET A 33 1.10 -3.48 -10.92
CA MET A 33 0.03 -3.86 -10.01
C MET A 33 -0.92 -2.70 -9.79
N ALA A 34 -2.23 -2.95 -9.91
CA ALA A 34 -3.24 -1.93 -9.60
C ALA A 34 -3.16 -1.52 -8.14
N LEU A 35 -3.25 -0.21 -7.87
CA LEU A 35 -3.14 0.31 -6.51
C LEU A 35 -4.30 -0.18 -5.63
N GLY A 36 -5.53 -0.02 -6.13
CA GLY A 36 -6.73 -0.17 -5.30
C GLY A 36 -6.85 0.96 -4.26
N ASN A 37 -8.07 1.24 -3.81
CA ASN A 37 -8.36 2.35 -2.89
C ASN A 37 -9.41 2.00 -1.83
N ALA A 38 -9.63 0.72 -1.58
CA ALA A 38 -10.72 0.26 -0.74
C ALA A 38 -10.53 0.76 0.71
N ASP A 39 -11.62 1.28 1.28
CA ASP A 39 -11.68 1.52 2.72
C ASP A 39 -11.58 0.19 3.50
N GLU A 40 -11.27 0.26 4.79
CA GLU A 40 -11.12 -0.93 5.65
C GLU A 40 -12.37 -1.83 5.65
N GLN A 41 -13.55 -1.20 5.64
CA GLN A 41 -14.84 -1.89 5.75
C GLN A 41 -15.28 -2.54 4.43
N LYS A 42 -14.62 -2.22 3.32
CA LYS A 42 -14.96 -2.72 1.99
C LYS A 42 -13.98 -3.82 1.59
N PRO A 43 -14.43 -4.85 0.86
CA PRO A 43 -13.50 -5.79 0.25
C PRO A 43 -12.57 -5.03 -0.71
N ALA A 44 -11.28 -5.34 -0.64
CA ALA A 44 -10.33 -4.86 -1.63
C ALA A 44 -10.50 -5.69 -2.91
N ALA A 45 -10.37 -5.05 -4.07
CA ALA A 45 -10.33 -5.77 -5.33
C ALA A 45 -9.11 -6.72 -5.32
N PRO A 46 -9.28 -7.99 -5.76
CA PRO A 46 -8.16 -8.92 -5.83
C PRO A 46 -7.09 -8.37 -6.76
N ASP A 47 -5.86 -8.86 -6.58
CA ASP A 47 -4.71 -8.46 -7.40
C ASP A 47 -4.37 -6.96 -7.35
N THR A 48 -4.58 -6.34 -6.18
CA THR A 48 -4.22 -4.94 -5.93
C THR A 48 -3.25 -4.78 -4.76
N VAL A 49 -2.49 -3.69 -4.76
CA VAL A 49 -1.61 -3.29 -3.65
C VAL A 49 -2.41 -3.17 -2.35
N GLU A 50 -3.64 -2.64 -2.44
CA GLU A 50 -4.56 -2.56 -1.33
C GLU A 50 -4.98 -3.93 -0.77
N ALA A 51 -5.23 -4.91 -1.65
CA ALA A 51 -5.56 -6.28 -1.22
C ALA A 51 -4.35 -6.95 -0.56
N TRP A 52 -3.16 -6.84 -1.17
CA TRP A 52 -1.93 -7.38 -0.61
C TRP A 52 -1.61 -6.77 0.77
N GLY A 53 -1.77 -5.45 0.93
CA GLY A 53 -1.48 -4.74 2.18
C GLY A 53 -2.36 -5.14 3.38
N ARG A 54 -3.43 -5.91 3.14
CA ARG A 54 -4.35 -6.44 4.16
C ARG A 54 -4.49 -7.96 4.13
N ALA A 55 -3.71 -8.66 3.31
CA ALA A 55 -3.83 -10.09 3.10
C ALA A 55 -3.25 -10.88 4.28
N THR A 56 -3.86 -12.02 4.60
CA THR A 56 -3.44 -12.87 5.72
C THR A 56 -2.15 -13.65 5.46
N ASP A 57 -1.76 -13.74 4.18
CA ASP A 57 -0.56 -14.43 3.69
C ASP A 57 0.59 -13.47 3.35
N ASN A 58 0.42 -12.17 3.61
CA ASN A 58 1.52 -11.22 3.49
C ASN A 58 2.55 -11.39 4.63
N PRO A 59 3.74 -10.77 4.55
CA PRO A 59 4.81 -10.94 5.53
C PRO A 59 4.50 -10.55 6.99
N VAL A 60 3.37 -9.86 7.24
CA VAL A 60 2.90 -9.51 8.60
C VAL A 60 1.66 -10.29 9.02
N GLY A 61 1.16 -11.20 8.19
CA GLY A 61 0.01 -12.05 8.49
C GLY A 61 -1.32 -11.30 8.55
N GLY A 62 -1.45 -10.17 7.85
CA GLY A 62 -2.67 -9.37 7.86
C GLY A 62 -2.47 -7.90 7.51
N TRP A 63 -2.96 -7.00 8.35
CA TRP A 63 -2.96 -5.57 8.02
C TRP A 63 -1.61 -4.92 8.33
N TYR A 64 -1.01 -4.27 7.34
CA TYR A 64 0.07 -3.33 7.61
C TYR A 64 -0.42 -2.08 8.35
N GLY A 65 -1.68 -1.69 8.12
CA GLY A 65 -2.31 -0.60 8.86
C GLY A 65 -2.55 -0.99 10.32
N ILE A 66 -2.09 -0.16 11.25
CA ILE A 66 -1.97 -0.51 12.67
C ILE A 66 -3.28 -0.24 13.43
N LYS A 67 -3.96 0.88 13.14
CA LYS A 67 -5.13 1.32 13.91
C LYS A 67 -6.42 0.87 13.24
N LYS A 68 -7.25 0.11 13.96
CA LYS A 68 -8.61 -0.24 13.53
C LYS A 68 -9.43 1.04 13.28
N GLY A 69 -10.19 1.05 12.19
CA GLY A 69 -10.87 2.22 11.65
C GLY A 69 -10.01 3.08 10.72
N LEU A 70 -8.68 2.88 10.69
CA LEU A 70 -7.71 3.67 9.93
C LEU A 70 -6.60 2.80 9.30
N ARG A 71 -6.89 1.53 9.02
CA ARG A 71 -5.90 0.58 8.47
C ARG A 71 -6.05 0.28 6.97
N GLY A 72 -7.11 0.77 6.34
CA GLY A 72 -7.31 0.70 4.89
C GLY A 72 -6.55 1.79 4.13
N ARG A 73 -6.88 1.93 2.84
CA ARG A 73 -6.26 2.90 1.92
C ARG A 73 -4.73 2.76 1.84
N PHE A 74 -4.21 1.57 2.10
CA PHE A 74 -2.80 1.25 1.96
C PHE A 74 -2.31 1.56 0.54
N GLY A 75 -3.08 1.17 -0.48
CA GLY A 75 -2.79 1.42 -1.89
C GLY A 75 -2.87 2.89 -2.30
N ASN A 76 -3.40 3.77 -1.46
CA ASN A 76 -3.37 5.22 -1.72
C ASN A 76 -2.18 5.91 -1.04
N TYR A 77 -1.86 5.52 0.19
CA TYR A 77 -0.95 6.29 1.02
C TYR A 77 0.49 5.78 1.04
N VAL A 78 0.71 4.50 0.74
CA VAL A 78 2.06 3.90 0.74
C VAL A 78 2.77 4.05 -0.62
N PRO A 79 2.12 3.88 -1.78
CA PRO A 79 2.81 3.97 -3.08
C PRO A 79 3.56 5.29 -3.34
N PRO A 80 3.01 6.49 -3.01
CA PRO A 80 3.76 7.74 -3.19
C PRO A 80 5.05 7.81 -2.35
N VAL A 81 5.12 7.08 -1.24
CA VAL A 81 6.33 6.99 -0.41
C VAL A 81 7.41 6.17 -1.14
N LEU A 82 7.06 5.02 -1.72
CA LEU A 82 8.02 4.22 -2.49
C LEU A 82 8.51 4.96 -3.74
N GLU A 83 7.63 5.71 -4.40
CA GLU A 83 7.99 6.57 -5.52
C GLU A 83 9.00 7.66 -5.10
N ALA A 84 8.73 8.37 -4.00
CA ALA A 84 9.62 9.40 -3.48
C ALA A 84 10.99 8.85 -3.03
N LEU A 85 11.03 7.60 -2.56
CA LEU A 85 12.27 6.89 -2.22
C LEU A 85 12.99 6.30 -3.45
N GLY A 86 12.39 6.38 -4.64
CA GLY A 86 12.96 5.83 -5.87
C GLY A 86 12.89 4.31 -5.97
N LEU A 87 12.06 3.66 -5.17
CA LEU A 87 11.89 2.19 -5.11
C LEU A 87 10.82 1.67 -6.08
N ALA A 88 9.93 2.55 -6.54
CA ALA A 88 8.83 2.17 -7.42
C ALA A 88 8.51 3.28 -8.43
N GLU A 89 7.88 2.89 -9.52
CA GLU A 89 7.18 3.79 -10.44
C GLU A 89 5.69 3.72 -10.15
N VAL A 90 5.00 4.88 -10.15
CA VAL A 90 3.55 4.97 -9.91
C VAL A 90 2.91 5.75 -11.05
N GLU A 91 1.77 5.26 -11.54
CA GLU A 91 0.99 5.99 -12.55
C GLU A 91 0.22 7.16 -11.92
N HIS A 92 0.15 8.28 -12.65
CA HIS A 92 -0.56 9.50 -12.24
C HIS A 92 -1.74 9.82 -13.16
N ASN A 93 -2.58 8.81 -13.45
CA ASN A 93 -3.82 8.98 -14.21
C ASN A 93 -4.98 9.41 -13.30
N PRO A 94 -6.11 9.89 -13.87
CA PRO A 94 -7.30 10.25 -13.08
C PRO A 94 -7.91 9.10 -12.27
N ARG A 95 -7.68 7.84 -12.66
CA ARG A 95 -8.19 6.62 -12.01
C ARG A 95 -7.42 5.38 -12.47
N ASN A 96 -7.58 4.29 -11.72
CA ASN A 96 -7.03 2.97 -12.03
C ASN A 96 -5.50 2.95 -12.14
N ASN A 97 -4.84 3.77 -11.34
CA ASN A 97 -3.39 3.83 -11.28
C ASN A 97 -2.80 2.49 -10.84
N ARG A 98 -1.60 2.24 -11.33
CA ARG A 98 -0.79 1.07 -11.01
C ARG A 98 0.57 1.51 -10.49
N MET A 99 1.29 0.57 -9.90
CA MET A 99 2.70 0.73 -9.57
C MET A 99 3.51 -0.52 -9.93
N ARG A 100 4.81 -0.36 -10.11
CA ARG A 100 5.77 -1.46 -10.25
C ARG A 100 7.07 -1.11 -9.53
N ALA A 101 7.90 -2.11 -9.26
CA ALA A 101 9.24 -1.84 -8.73
C ALA A 101 10.12 -1.16 -9.79
N ARG A 102 11.09 -0.38 -9.31
CA ARG A 102 12.25 0.03 -10.10
C ARG A 102 13.37 -1.01 -10.04
#